data_AF-A0A535AU26-F1
#
_entry.id   AF-A0A535AU26-F1
#
_cell.length_a   1.000
_cell.length_b   1.000
_cell.length_c   1.000
_cell.angle_alpha   90.00
_cell.angle_beta   90.00
_cell.angle_gamma   90.00
#
_symmetry.space_group_name_H-M   'P 1'
#
loop_
_entity.id
_entity.type
_entity.pdbx_description
1 polymer ?
#
loop_
_entity_poly.entity_id
_entity_poly.type
_entity_poly.pdbx_seq_one_letter_code
_entity_poly.pdbx_strand_id
1 'polypeptide(L)' 'MRLRGWRLPARIGLAAVLTALALPIAAVPVQAASNPLALTVHVGYQDVVKTGGWMPATIDARNSGASVD' A
#
# COMPACT_ATOMS: atom_id res chain seq x y z
N MET A 1 -15.40 39.71 0.03
CA MET A 1 -15.57 38.41 -0.68
C MET A 1 -14.80 37.32 0.06
N ARG A 2 -15.47 36.44 0.81
CA ARG A 2 -14.82 35.34 1.56
C ARG A 2 -15.15 33.99 0.91
N LEU A 3 -14.36 33.57 -0.08
CA LEU A 3 -14.42 32.22 -0.67
C LEU A 3 -13.58 31.18 0.11
N ARG A 4 -13.27 31.45 1.39
CA ARG A 4 -12.36 30.63 2.18
C ARG A 4 -12.99 29.35 2.76
N GLY A 5 -14.34 29.28 2.81
CA GLY A 5 -15.08 28.15 3.38
C GLY A 5 -15.18 26.91 2.50
N TRP A 6 -15.01 27.04 1.18
CA TRP A 6 -15.19 25.93 0.23
C TRP A 6 -13.93 25.11 -0.01
N ARG A 7 -12.78 25.57 0.48
CA ARG A 7 -11.48 24.91 0.27
C ARG A 7 -11.30 23.67 1.13
N LEU A 8 -11.90 23.65 2.32
CA LEU A 8 -11.86 22.51 3.24
C LEU A 8 -12.63 21.29 2.71
N PRO A 9 -13.91 21.41 2.30
CA PRO A 9 -14.63 20.27 1.73
C PRO A 9 -14.00 19.80 0.41
N ALA A 10 -13.51 20.72 -0.42
CA ALA A 10 -12.80 20.37 -1.65
C ALA A 10 -11.50 19.58 -1.38
N ARG A 11 -10.74 19.94 -0.34
CA ARG A 11 -9.52 19.21 0.06
C ARG A 11 -9.82 17.82 0.62
N ILE A 12 -10.90 17.68 1.40
CA ILE A 12 -11.32 16.39 1.95
C ILE A 12 -11.79 15.46 0.82
N GLY A 13 -12.58 15.98 -0.12
CA GLY A 13 -13.00 15.23 -1.30
C GLY A 13 -11.82 14.79 -2.17
N LEU A 14 -10.89 15.71 -2.44
CA LEU A 14 -9.66 15.38 -3.17
C LEU A 14 -8.83 14.32 -2.46
N ALA A 15 -8.66 14.45 -1.13
CA ALA A 15 -7.95 13.45 -0.34
C ALA A 15 -8.63 12.10 -0.45
N ALA A 16 -9.96 12.01 -0.25
CA ALA A 16 -10.70 10.75 -0.36
C ALA A 16 -10.58 10.10 -1.74
N VAL A 17 -10.62 10.89 -2.82
CA VAL A 17 -10.42 10.41 -4.19
C VAL A 17 -9.00 9.90 -4.40
N LEU A 18 -7.99 10.64 -3.92
CA LEU A 18 -6.59 10.22 -4.00
C LEU A 18 -6.34 8.95 -3.18
N THR A 19 -6.91 8.81 -1.98
CA THR A 19 -6.78 7.59 -1.19
C THR A 19 -7.47 6.42 -1.87
N ALA A 20 -8.67 6.62 -2.43
CA ALA A 20 -9.40 5.57 -3.15
C ALA A 20 -8.68 5.11 -4.42
N LEU A 21 -7.93 5.99 -5.09
CA LEU A 21 -7.11 5.66 -6.26
C LEU A 21 -5.74 5.08 -5.88
N ALA A 22 -5.17 5.50 -4.76
CA ALA A 22 -3.86 5.03 -4.29
C ALA A 22 -3.92 3.68 -3.57
N LEU A 23 -5.02 3.37 -2.87
CA LEU A 23 -5.22 2.06 -2.20
C LEU A 23 -5.10 0.87 -3.17
N PRO A 24 -5.72 0.89 -4.38
CA PRO A 24 -5.53 -0.18 -5.36
C PRO A 24 -4.15 -0.20 -6.00
N ILE A 25 -3.36 0.89 -5.94
CA ILE A 25 -1.95 0.88 -6.40
C ILE A 25 -1.03 0.26 -5.33
N ALA A 26 -1.34 0.44 -4.05
CA ALA A 26 -0.65 -0.27 -2.96
C ALA A 26 -1.03 -1.77 -2.92
N ALA A 27 -2.25 -2.10 -3.32
CA ALA A 27 -2.67 -3.46 -3.62
C ALA A 27 -2.27 -3.81 -5.06
N VAL A 28 -0.99 -3.81 -5.39
CA VAL A 28 -0.52 -4.57 -6.55
C VAL A 28 -0.91 -6.02 -6.27
N PRO A 29 -1.88 -6.63 -6.98
CA PRO A 29 -1.90 -8.08 -6.98
C PRO A 29 -0.60 -8.43 -7.68
N VAL A 30 0.40 -8.83 -6.89
CA VAL A 30 1.59 -9.49 -7.41
C VAL A 30 1.06 -10.49 -8.43
N GLN A 31 1.50 -10.38 -9.67
CA GLN A 31 1.19 -11.30 -10.76
C GLN A 31 1.80 -12.68 -10.47
N ALA A 32 1.46 -13.25 -9.31
CA ALA A 32 1.86 -14.55 -8.78
C ALA A 32 1.06 -15.70 -9.38
N ALA A 33 0.06 -15.41 -10.24
CA ALA A 33 -0.75 -16.46 -10.85
C ALA A 33 0.05 -17.37 -11.81
N SER A 34 1.26 -16.97 -12.23
CA SER A 34 2.13 -17.77 -13.10
C SER A 34 3.54 -18.02 -12.53
N ASN A 35 3.84 -17.51 -11.33
CA ASN A 35 5.14 -17.71 -10.69
C ASN A 35 4.92 -18.44 -9.35
N PRO A 36 5.54 -19.61 -9.11
CA PRO A 36 5.39 -20.34 -7.85
C PRO A 36 6.05 -19.63 -6.66
N LEU A 37 6.66 -18.45 -6.87
CA LEU A 37 7.17 -17.62 -5.80
C LEU A 37 6.09 -16.63 -5.32
N ALA A 38 5.64 -16.83 -4.08
CA ALA A 38 4.81 -15.86 -3.36
C ALA A 38 5.70 -14.99 -2.46
N LEU A 39 5.53 -13.67 -2.56
CA LEU A 39 6.17 -12.69 -1.68
C LEU A 39 5.10 -11.90 -0.95
N THR A 40 5.20 -11.83 0.37
CA THR A 40 4.32 -11.03 1.23
C THR A 40 5.19 -10.03 2.00
N VAL A 41 4.77 -8.76 2.02
CA VAL A 41 5.52 -7.69 2.66
C VAL A 41 4.67 -7.08 3.76
N HIS A 42 5.17 -7.16 4.99
CA HIS A 42 4.60 -6.55 6.18
C HIS A 42 5.40 -5.31 6.53
N VAL A 43 4.75 -4.16 6.67
CA VAL A 43 5.42 -2.89 6.97
C VAL A 43 4.85 -2.28 8.24
N GLY A 44 5.74 -1.86 9.14
CA GLY A 44 5.38 -1.29 10.42
C GLY A 44 5.20 -2.33 11.51
N TYR A 45 4.78 -1.86 12.69
CA TYR A 45 4.43 -2.75 13.81
C TYR A 45 2.98 -3.17 13.66
N GLN A 46 2.71 -4.48 13.57
CA GLN A 46 1.36 -5.02 13.37
C GLN A 46 0.65 -4.40 12.14
N ASP A 47 1.40 -4.21 11.04
CA ASP A 47 0.92 -3.55 9.82
C ASP A 47 0.45 -2.10 9.98
N VAL A 48 0.83 -1.44 11.09
CA VAL A 48 0.56 -0.02 11.34
C VAL A 48 1.77 0.82 10.93
N VAL A 49 1.57 1.65 9.90
CA VAL A 49 2.57 2.58 9.38
C VAL A 49 2.42 3.96 10.03
N LYS A 50 3.53 4.58 10.46
CA LYS A 50 3.55 6.02 10.78
C LYS A 50 4.27 6.79 9.68
N THR A 51 3.71 7.93 9.30
CA THR A 51 4.28 8.82 8.29
C THR A 51 5.46 9.62 8.86
N GLY A 52 6.55 9.72 8.09
CA GLY A 52 7.71 10.57 8.41
C GLY A 52 8.75 9.96 9.37
N GLY A 53 8.59 8.70 9.77
CA GLY A 53 9.57 7.96 10.58
C GLY A 53 10.01 6.67 9.90
N TRP A 54 11.18 6.17 10.26
CA TRP A 54 11.63 4.85 9.85
C TRP A 54 10.68 3.77 10.40
N MET A 55 10.34 2.78 9.58
CA MET A 55 9.48 1.65 9.94
C MET A 55 10.17 0.33 9.58
N PRO A 56 10.09 -0.71 10.44
CA PRO A 56 10.56 -2.03 10.08
C PRO A 56 9.69 -2.61 8.96
N ALA A 57 10.30 -3.40 8.08
CA ALA A 57 9.59 -4.17 7.07
C ALA A 57 10.06 -5.62 7.14
N THR A 58 9.12 -6.55 7.14
CA THR A 58 9.35 -7.99 7.08
C THR A 58 8.89 -8.50 5.73
N ILE A 59 9.72 -9.33 5.08
CA ILE A 59 9.42 -9.91 3.78
C ILE A 59 9.37 -11.42 3.95
N ASP A 60 8.19 -12.00 3.77
CA ASP A 60 7.99 -13.43 3.73
C ASP A 60 8.03 -13.91 2.28
N ALA A 61 9.01 -14.74 1.95
CA ALA A 61 9.14 -15.33 0.63
C ALA A 61 8.86 -16.83 0.71
N ARG A 62 7.90 -17.31 -0.09
CA ARG A 62 7.52 -18.73 -0.18
C ARG A 62 7.66 -19.19 -1.62
N ASN A 63 8.57 -20.12 -1.87
CA ASN A 63 8.67 -20.83 -3.13
C ASN A 63 7.84 -22.13 -3.03
N SER A 64 6.81 -22.26 -3.86
CA SER A 64 6.01 -23.49 -4.01
C SER A 64 6.37 -24.29 -5.27
N GLY A 65 7.44 -23.89 -5.96
CA GLY A 65 7.92 -24.48 -7.19
C GLY A 65 8.94 -25.58 -6.94
N ALA A 66 9.40 -26.23 -8.01
CA ALA A 66 10.47 -27.21 -7.92
C ALA A 66 11.76 -26.55 -7.39
N SER A 67 12.42 -27.21 -6.45
CA SER A 67 13.79 -26.83 -6.05
C SER A 67 14.71 -27.01 -7.25
N VAL A 68 15.48 -25.97 -7.56
CA VAL A 68 16.58 -26.03 -8.53
C VAL A 68 17.86 -26.14 -7.70
N ASP A 69 18.66 -27.17 -7.98
CA ASP A 69 19.97 -27.43 -7.37
C ASP A 69 21.06 -26.62 -8.10
#